data_AF-A0A1N7JFX9-F1
#
_entry.id   AF-A0A1N7JFX9-F1
#
_cell.length_a   1.000
_cell.length_b   1.000
_cell.length_c   1.000
_cell.angle_alpha   90.00
_cell.angle_beta   90.00
_cell.angle_gamma   90.00
#
_symmetry.space_group_name_H-M   'P 1'
#
loop_
_entity.id
_entity.type
_entity.pdbx_description
1 polymer ?
#
loop_
_entity_poly.entity_id
_entity_poly.type
_entity_poly.pdbx_seq_one_letter_code
_entity_poly.pdbx_strand_id
1 'polypeptide(L)'
;MKTDIDIHNHCHFSFDLWLTLIKSHPEFKTKRVELFTSFFTIDKPIDEVAKTVKYYDDLCNTINEVTGGNIDTFEMYLLILGLLDVDVKQLNKEKLEGFYMKSEELFLEYKPVIIFENIKEFFDQIKNEGKTVNILSNTGFIKGRTMRKFLIQEELDQYIDFHIYSDEINISKPNPLIFQEVKNNLKDQNLPMHRVLHIGDNPVADYKGAKDFGFSAHLLKH
;
A
#
# COMPACT_ATOMS: atom_id res chain seq x y z
N MET A 1 18.33 3.17 -7.76
CA MET A 1 18.31 4.25 -6.78
C MET A 1 19.42 3.97 -5.77
N LYS A 2 20.49 4.77 -5.79
CA LYS A 2 21.57 4.63 -4.82
C LYS A 2 21.05 5.11 -3.47
N THR A 3 21.02 4.22 -2.47
CA THR A 3 20.35 4.44 -1.19
C THR A 3 21.23 5.24 -0.25
N ASP A 4 21.17 6.57 -0.31
CA ASP A 4 21.70 7.46 0.73
C ASP A 4 20.83 7.41 2.01
N ILE A 5 20.37 6.20 2.38
CA ILE A 5 19.58 5.97 3.58
C ILE A 5 20.56 5.71 4.72
N ASP A 6 20.55 6.60 5.70
CA ASP A 6 21.39 6.49 6.89
C ASP A 6 20.93 5.34 7.78
N ILE A 7 21.62 4.21 7.65
CA ILE A 7 21.38 3.06 8.51
C ILE A 7 22.00 3.22 9.89
N HIS A 8 23.06 4.01 10.07
CA HIS A 8 23.85 4.05 11.30
C HIS A 8 23.13 4.78 12.45
N ASN A 9 22.39 5.85 12.14
CA ASN A 9 21.69 6.64 13.15
C ASN A 9 20.28 6.15 13.51
N HIS A 10 19.87 4.99 13.01
CA HIS A 10 18.54 4.42 13.25
C HIS A 10 18.61 2.96 13.69
N CYS A 11 17.57 2.48 14.38
CA CYS A 11 17.48 1.10 14.88
C CYS A 11 16.29 0.32 14.28
N HIS A 12 15.30 1.05 13.75
CA HIS A 12 14.13 0.48 13.10
C HIS A 12 13.84 1.23 11.81
N PHE A 13 13.49 0.50 10.76
CA PHE A 13 13.21 1.03 9.43
C PHE A 13 11.80 0.66 9.00
N SER A 14 10.96 1.67 8.85
CA SER A 14 9.58 1.53 8.42
C SER A 14 9.48 1.90 6.95
N PHE A 15 9.08 0.99 6.08
CA PHE A 15 8.97 1.26 4.65
C PHE A 15 7.51 1.39 4.23
N ASP A 16 7.22 2.45 3.49
CA ASP A 16 6.12 2.41 2.53
C ASP A 16 6.39 1.35 1.44
N LEU A 17 5.35 0.94 0.71
CA LEU A 17 5.44 -0.10 -0.30
C LEU A 17 5.37 0.45 -1.73
N TRP A 18 4.31 1.18 -2.08
CA TRP A 18 4.04 1.62 -3.45
C TRP A 18 4.90 2.80 -3.85
N LEU A 19 5.54 2.73 -5.00
CA LEU A 19 6.55 3.70 -5.46
C LEU A 19 7.75 3.85 -4.51
N THR A 20 7.78 3.15 -3.37
CA THR A 20 8.93 3.06 -2.48
C THR A 20 9.75 1.80 -2.78
N LEU A 21 9.15 0.62 -2.61
CA LEU A 21 9.79 -0.66 -2.87
C LEU A 21 9.40 -1.23 -4.23
N ILE A 22 8.14 -1.04 -4.63
CA ILE A 22 7.55 -1.63 -5.83
C ILE A 22 6.75 -0.62 -6.65
N LYS A 23 6.57 -0.90 -7.94
CA LYS A 23 5.58 -0.23 -8.80
C LYS A 23 4.66 -1.25 -9.45
N SER A 24 3.45 -0.82 -9.79
CA SER A 24 2.49 -1.68 -10.49
C SER A 24 3.05 -2.15 -11.84
N HIS A 25 2.73 -3.39 -12.21
CA HIS A 25 3.02 -3.89 -13.56
C HIS A 25 2.35 -2.98 -14.61
N PRO A 26 3.03 -2.62 -15.72
CA PRO A 26 2.50 -1.69 -16.72
C PRO A 26 1.10 -2.06 -17.25
N GLU A 27 0.84 -3.36 -17.39
CA GLU A 27 -0.42 -3.89 -17.94
C GLU A 27 -1.51 -4.14 -16.89
N PHE A 28 -1.17 -4.22 -15.60
CA PHE A 28 -2.10 -4.67 -14.57
C PHE A 28 -3.34 -3.77 -14.48
N LYS A 29 -3.16 -2.44 -14.55
CA LYS A 29 -4.28 -1.49 -14.47
C LYS A 29 -5.27 -1.68 -15.61
N THR A 30 -4.78 -1.86 -16.83
CA THR A 30 -5.61 -2.13 -18.02
C THR A 30 -6.36 -3.44 -17.87
N LYS A 31 -5.65 -4.53 -17.50
CA LYS A 31 -6.26 -5.84 -17.30
C LYS A 31 -7.30 -5.87 -16.18
N ARG A 32 -7.07 -5.12 -15.10
CA ARG A 32 -8.04 -4.97 -14.02
C ARG A 32 -9.32 -4.30 -14.51
N VAL A 33 -9.23 -3.29 -15.37
CA VAL A 33 -10.39 -2.61 -15.96
C VAL A 33 -11.16 -3.54 -16.91
N GLU A 34 -10.47 -4.33 -17.74
CA GLU A 34 -11.10 -5.37 -18.58
C GLU A 34 -11.85 -6.40 -17.72
N LEU A 35 -11.23 -6.86 -16.62
CA LEU A 35 -11.84 -7.80 -15.68
C LEU A 35 -13.04 -7.17 -14.97
N PHE A 36 -12.93 -5.92 -14.51
CA PHE A 36 -14.00 -5.20 -13.82
C PHE A 36 -15.23 -5.04 -14.72
N THR A 37 -15.00 -4.63 -15.97
CA THR A 37 -16.05 -4.44 -16.98
C THR A 37 -16.78 -5.76 -17.27
N SER A 38 -16.03 -6.84 -17.52
CA SER A 38 -16.61 -8.14 -17.85
C SER A 38 -17.31 -8.82 -16.66
N PHE A 39 -16.73 -8.75 -15.45
CA PHE A 39 -17.28 -9.42 -14.28
C PHE A 39 -18.61 -8.83 -13.80
N PHE A 40 -18.74 -7.50 -13.91
CA PHE A 40 -19.96 -6.77 -13.52
C PHE A 40 -20.88 -6.49 -14.71
N THR A 41 -20.53 -6.93 -15.92
CA THR A 41 -21.34 -6.76 -17.14
C THR A 41 -21.66 -5.28 -17.42
N ILE A 42 -20.63 -4.44 -17.34
CA ILE A 42 -20.79 -2.98 -17.47
C ILE A 42 -21.00 -2.63 -18.95
N ASP A 43 -22.15 -2.01 -19.27
CA ASP A 43 -22.51 -1.57 -20.62
C ASP A 43 -22.01 -0.14 -20.89
N LYS A 44 -20.69 0.05 -20.83
CA LYS A 44 -20.01 1.32 -21.11
C LYS A 44 -18.73 1.06 -21.91
N PRO A 45 -18.26 2.03 -22.73
CA PRO A 45 -16.97 1.93 -23.39
C PRO A 45 -15.84 1.72 -22.38
N ILE A 46 -14.88 0.85 -22.71
CA ILE A 46 -13.78 0.48 -21.80
C ILE A 46 -12.96 1.70 -21.34
N ASP A 47 -12.79 2.70 -22.21
CA ASP A 47 -12.09 3.95 -21.91
C ASP A 47 -12.82 4.80 -20.86
N GLU A 48 -14.16 4.76 -20.84
CA GLU A 48 -14.98 5.43 -19.84
C GLU A 48 -14.85 4.74 -18.49
N VAL A 49 -14.88 3.40 -18.47
CA VAL A 49 -14.63 2.61 -17.25
C VAL A 49 -13.23 2.89 -16.71
N ALA A 50 -12.21 2.89 -17.57
CA ALA A 50 -10.82 3.15 -17.17
C ALA A 50 -10.67 4.54 -16.52
N LYS A 51 -11.24 5.58 -17.13
CA LYS A 51 -11.24 6.95 -16.57
C LYS A 51 -11.95 7.00 -15.22
N THR A 52 -13.09 6.32 -15.09
CA THR A 52 -13.87 6.28 -13.86
C THR A 52 -13.13 5.57 -12.72
N VAL A 53 -12.56 4.40 -13.00
CA VAL A 53 -11.73 3.67 -12.04
C VAL A 53 -10.55 4.52 -11.58
N LYS A 54 -9.86 5.19 -12.51
CA LYS A 54 -8.73 6.08 -12.17
C LYS A 54 -9.19 7.26 -11.31
N TYR A 55 -10.30 7.92 -11.67
CA TYR A 55 -10.82 9.05 -10.92
C TYR A 55 -11.11 8.68 -9.47
N TYR A 56 -11.78 7.55 -9.22
CA TYR A 56 -12.07 7.09 -7.87
C TYR A 56 -10.85 6.57 -7.12
N ASP A 57 -9.83 6.02 -7.81
CA ASP A 57 -8.53 5.70 -7.21
C ASP A 57 -7.92 6.97 -6.58
N ASP A 58 -7.79 8.03 -7.38
CA ASP A 58 -7.20 9.30 -6.96
C ASP A 58 -8.05 9.98 -5.86
N LEU A 59 -9.37 9.95 -6.02
CA LEU A 59 -10.29 10.54 -5.06
C LEU A 59 -10.25 9.82 -3.70
N CYS A 60 -10.27 8.49 -3.68
CA CYS A 60 -10.21 7.74 -2.42
C CYS A 60 -8.85 7.93 -1.72
N ASN A 61 -7.76 7.99 -2.48
CA ASN A 61 -6.44 8.33 -1.92
C ASN A 61 -6.46 9.73 -1.28
N THR A 62 -7.07 10.72 -1.95
CA THR A 62 -7.22 12.07 -1.41
C THR A 62 -8.08 12.09 -0.15
N ILE A 63 -9.21 11.37 -0.14
CA ILE A 63 -10.09 11.26 1.04
C ILE A 63 -9.34 10.65 2.21
N ASN A 64 -8.58 9.57 1.99
CA ASN A 64 -7.77 8.92 3.03
C ASN A 64 -6.71 9.89 3.60
N GLU A 65 -6.01 10.64 2.74
CA GLU A 65 -5.00 11.62 3.18
C GLU A 65 -5.61 12.78 3.99
N VAL A 66 -6.79 13.27 3.58
CA VAL A 66 -7.49 14.39 4.24
C VAL A 66 -8.14 13.97 5.56
N THR A 67 -8.80 12.83 5.59
CA THR A 67 -9.58 12.38 6.75
C THR A 67 -8.79 11.53 7.73
N GLY A 68 -7.68 10.94 7.27
CA GLY A 68 -6.91 9.95 8.03
C GLY A 68 -7.57 8.59 8.18
N GLY A 69 -8.72 8.35 7.51
CA GLY A 69 -9.39 7.04 7.47
C GLY A 69 -8.87 6.15 6.36
N ASN A 70 -9.54 5.01 6.15
CA ASN A 70 -9.33 4.14 5.00
C ASN A 70 -10.68 3.79 4.38
N ILE A 71 -10.92 4.25 3.15
CA ILE A 71 -12.03 3.74 2.32
C ILE A 71 -11.76 2.28 1.99
N ASP A 72 -12.68 1.38 2.34
CA ASP A 72 -12.54 -0.05 2.05
C ASP A 72 -12.62 -0.31 0.55
N THR A 73 -11.88 -1.31 0.08
CA THR A 73 -11.85 -1.71 -1.33
C THR A 73 -13.26 -1.94 -1.92
N PHE A 74 -14.20 -2.47 -1.14
CA PHE A 74 -15.56 -2.73 -1.61
C PHE A 74 -16.40 -1.46 -1.68
N GLU A 75 -16.15 -0.50 -0.80
CA GLU A 75 -16.74 0.84 -0.92
C GLU A 75 -16.24 1.50 -2.22
N MET A 76 -14.95 1.39 -2.54
CA MET A 76 -14.41 1.88 -3.82
C MET A 76 -15.12 1.21 -5.01
N TYR A 77 -15.31 -0.11 -4.99
CA TYR A 77 -16.05 -0.83 -6.04
C TYR A 77 -17.47 -0.31 -6.19
N LEU A 78 -18.20 -0.16 -5.10
CA LEU A 78 -19.59 0.31 -5.12
C LEU A 78 -19.70 1.75 -5.64
N LEU A 79 -18.77 2.63 -5.28
CA LEU A 79 -18.71 4.01 -5.80
C LEU A 79 -18.52 4.04 -7.32
N ILE A 80 -17.57 3.25 -7.83
CA ILE A 80 -17.27 3.13 -9.26
C ILE A 80 -18.46 2.53 -10.02
N LEU A 81 -19.01 1.41 -9.51
CA LEU A 81 -20.14 0.72 -10.12
C LEU A 81 -21.39 1.61 -10.16
N GLY A 82 -21.65 2.35 -9.08
CA GLY A 82 -22.75 3.31 -9.02
C GLY A 82 -22.62 4.43 -10.05
N LEU A 83 -21.41 4.94 -10.30
CA LEU A 83 -21.19 5.94 -11.36
C LEU A 83 -21.33 5.35 -12.77
N LEU A 84 -21.05 4.06 -12.94
CA LEU A 84 -21.15 3.35 -14.22
C LEU A 84 -22.55 2.74 -14.47
N ASP A 85 -23.58 3.26 -13.81
CA ASP A 85 -24.99 2.85 -13.94
C ASP A 85 -25.27 1.37 -13.59
N VAL A 86 -24.40 0.72 -12.80
CA VAL A 86 -24.67 -0.62 -12.26
C VAL A 86 -25.55 -0.50 -11.03
N ASP A 87 -26.64 -1.28 -10.98
CA ASP A 87 -27.55 -1.32 -9.82
C ASP A 87 -26.87 -1.99 -8.61
N VAL A 88 -26.15 -1.17 -7.83
CA VAL A 88 -25.42 -1.62 -6.63
C VAL A 88 -26.33 -2.24 -5.56
N LYS A 89 -27.65 -2.01 -5.61
CA LYS A 89 -28.60 -2.61 -4.66
C LYS A 89 -28.78 -4.12 -4.87
N GLN A 90 -28.44 -4.61 -6.07
CA GLN A 90 -28.46 -6.04 -6.40
C GLN A 90 -27.14 -6.73 -6.06
N LEU A 91 -26.11 -5.97 -5.69
CA LEU A 91 -24.82 -6.54 -5.31
C LEU A 91 -24.81 -6.90 -3.82
N ASN A 92 -24.08 -7.96 -3.50
CA ASN A 92 -23.83 -8.40 -2.15
C ASN A 92 -22.32 -8.58 -1.92
N LYS A 93 -21.93 -8.77 -0.67
CA LYS A 93 -20.52 -8.94 -0.29
C LYS A 93 -19.86 -10.14 -1.00
N GLU A 94 -20.60 -11.23 -1.23
CA GLU A 94 -20.09 -12.42 -1.92
C GLU A 94 -19.68 -12.10 -3.37
N LYS A 95 -20.49 -11.33 -4.10
CA LYS A 95 -20.18 -10.91 -5.47
C LYS A 95 -18.93 -10.01 -5.51
N LEU A 96 -18.79 -9.09 -4.57
CA LEU A 96 -17.62 -8.21 -4.46
C LEU A 96 -16.36 -8.99 -4.08
N GLU A 97 -16.47 -9.94 -3.15
CA GLU A 97 -15.37 -10.85 -2.80
C GLU A 97 -14.98 -11.73 -3.99
N GLY A 98 -15.94 -12.24 -4.75
CA GLY A 98 -15.70 -13.02 -5.96
C GLY A 98 -14.95 -12.22 -7.03
N PHE A 99 -15.26 -10.94 -7.20
CA PHE A 99 -14.46 -10.05 -8.04
C PHE A 99 -13.05 -9.85 -7.47
N TYR A 100 -12.95 -9.58 -6.17
CA TYR A 100 -11.67 -9.35 -5.51
C TYR A 100 -10.72 -10.53 -5.67
N MET A 101 -11.20 -11.77 -5.50
CA MET A 101 -10.39 -12.97 -5.69
C MET A 101 -9.81 -13.05 -7.11
N LYS A 102 -10.64 -12.79 -8.15
CA LYS A 102 -10.15 -12.75 -9.54
C LYS A 102 -9.17 -11.61 -9.78
N SER A 103 -9.41 -10.45 -9.17
CA SER A 103 -8.48 -9.32 -9.27
C SER A 103 -7.16 -9.59 -8.53
N GLU A 104 -7.19 -10.38 -7.44
CA GLU A 104 -5.99 -10.84 -6.72
C GLU A 104 -5.19 -11.84 -7.56
N GLU A 105 -5.85 -12.82 -8.18
CA GLU A 105 -5.21 -13.76 -9.11
C GLU A 105 -4.53 -13.00 -10.25
N LEU A 106 -5.25 -12.06 -10.87
CA LEU A 106 -4.72 -11.19 -11.91
C LEU A 106 -3.54 -10.34 -11.42
N PHE A 107 -3.60 -9.87 -10.18
CA PHE A 107 -2.51 -9.11 -9.58
C PHE A 107 -1.24 -9.94 -9.40
N LEU A 108 -1.36 -11.21 -9.01
CA LEU A 108 -0.22 -12.11 -8.85
C LEU A 108 0.32 -12.61 -10.21
N GLU A 109 -0.53 -12.73 -11.23
CA GLU A 109 -0.11 -12.99 -12.61
C GLU A 109 0.69 -11.80 -13.18
N TYR A 110 0.13 -10.59 -13.07
CA TYR A 110 0.78 -9.32 -13.45
C TYR A 110 1.44 -8.67 -12.24
N LYS A 111 2.36 -9.41 -11.62
CA LYS A 111 2.99 -9.01 -10.36
C LYS A 111 3.73 -7.66 -10.47
N PRO A 112 3.75 -6.86 -9.38
CA PRO A 112 4.53 -5.64 -9.31
C PRO A 112 6.00 -5.82 -9.66
N VAL A 113 6.63 -4.74 -10.12
CA VAL A 113 8.06 -4.65 -10.37
C VAL A 113 8.73 -4.05 -9.13
N ILE A 114 9.72 -4.73 -8.57
CA ILE A 114 10.59 -4.18 -7.53
C ILE A 114 11.44 -3.06 -8.15
N ILE A 115 11.39 -1.87 -7.55
CA ILE A 115 12.10 -0.67 -8.03
C ILE A 115 13.20 -0.20 -7.08
N PHE A 116 13.20 -0.69 -5.85
CA PHE A 116 14.27 -0.44 -4.91
C PHE A 116 15.46 -1.34 -5.24
N GLU A 117 16.50 -0.73 -5.82
CA GLU A 117 17.71 -1.45 -6.23
C GLU A 117 18.35 -2.16 -5.04
N ASN A 118 18.74 -3.42 -5.26
CA ASN A 118 19.43 -4.24 -4.27
C ASN A 118 18.69 -4.34 -2.92
N ILE A 119 17.35 -4.33 -2.93
CA ILE A 119 16.53 -4.37 -1.70
C ILE A 119 16.91 -5.53 -0.77
N LYS A 120 17.22 -6.72 -1.30
CA LYS A 120 17.63 -7.88 -0.50
C LYS A 120 18.95 -7.61 0.23
N GLU A 121 19.97 -7.14 -0.48
CA GLU A 121 21.27 -6.77 0.11
C GLU A 121 21.13 -5.65 1.14
N PHE A 122 20.25 -4.67 0.89
CA PHE A 122 20.00 -3.58 1.82
C PHE A 122 19.29 -4.07 3.09
N PHE A 123 18.30 -4.95 2.95
CA PHE A 123 17.67 -5.59 4.10
C PHE A 123 18.65 -6.49 4.85
N ASP A 124 19.51 -7.26 4.17
CA ASP A 124 20.58 -8.03 4.80
C ASP A 124 21.48 -7.14 5.65
N GLN A 125 21.91 -5.97 5.15
CA GLN A 125 22.71 -5.01 5.92
C GLN A 125 22.00 -4.57 7.21
N ILE A 126 20.71 -4.21 7.11
CA ILE A 126 19.91 -3.83 8.27
C ILE A 126 19.82 -4.99 9.28
N LYS A 127 19.49 -6.20 8.83
CA LYS A 127 19.31 -7.37 9.70
C LYS A 127 20.62 -7.84 10.33
N ASN A 128 21.74 -7.77 9.61
CA ASN A 128 23.07 -8.14 10.10
C ASN A 128 23.56 -7.21 11.23
N GLU A 129 23.07 -5.96 11.29
CA GLU A 129 23.31 -5.05 12.41
C GLU A 129 22.32 -5.25 13.58
N GLY A 130 21.50 -6.31 13.55
CA GLY A 130 20.51 -6.60 14.59
C GLY A 130 19.31 -5.64 14.60
N LYS A 131 19.09 -4.91 13.51
CA LYS A 131 18.01 -3.92 13.38
C LYS A 131 16.75 -4.56 12.79
N THR A 132 15.66 -3.80 12.83
CA THR A 132 14.33 -4.31 12.48
C THR A 132 13.69 -3.52 11.34
N VAL A 133 12.84 -4.19 10.58
CA VAL A 133 12.18 -3.67 9.38
C VAL A 133 10.68 -3.93 9.49
N ASN A 134 9.86 -2.96 9.11
CA ASN A 134 8.43 -3.16 8.94
C ASN A 134 7.93 -2.61 7.60
N ILE A 135 6.81 -3.13 7.13
CA ILE A 135 6.01 -2.50 6.07
C ILE A 135 4.88 -1.68 6.70
N LEU A 136 4.67 -0.46 6.22
CA LEU A 136 3.56 0.41 6.57
C LEU A 136 3.01 1.05 5.28
N SER A 137 1.90 0.53 4.76
CA SER A 137 1.35 0.92 3.46
C SER A 137 -0.12 1.31 3.56
N ASN A 138 -0.45 2.44 2.93
CA ASN A 138 -1.84 2.70 2.58
C ASN A 138 -2.28 1.72 1.49
N THR A 139 -3.52 1.25 1.56
CA THR A 139 -4.12 0.31 0.62
C THR A 139 -5.31 0.93 -0.10
N GLY A 140 -5.70 0.31 -1.21
CA GLY A 140 -6.85 0.74 -2.01
C GLY A 140 -7.46 -0.47 -2.71
N PHE A 141 -7.30 -0.56 -4.03
CA PHE A 141 -7.77 -1.72 -4.79
C PHE A 141 -7.10 -3.05 -4.42
N ILE A 142 -5.88 -3.00 -3.88
CA ILE A 142 -5.16 -4.19 -3.43
C ILE A 142 -5.01 -4.14 -1.92
N LYS A 143 -5.54 -5.16 -1.24
CA LYS A 143 -5.55 -5.28 0.23
C LYS A 143 -4.19 -5.73 0.77
N GLY A 144 -3.95 -5.45 2.05
CA GLY A 144 -2.74 -5.86 2.75
C GLY A 144 -2.45 -7.36 2.65
N ARG A 145 -3.49 -8.20 2.75
CA ARG A 145 -3.38 -9.65 2.58
C ARG A 145 -2.76 -10.09 1.24
N THR A 146 -3.06 -9.37 0.16
CA THR A 146 -2.53 -9.68 -1.17
C THR A 146 -1.08 -9.18 -1.32
N MET A 147 -0.77 -8.01 -0.74
CA MET A 147 0.61 -7.50 -0.68
C MET A 147 1.53 -8.45 0.08
N ARG A 148 1.07 -9.00 1.21
CA ARG A 148 1.80 -9.99 1.99
C ARG A 148 2.09 -11.26 1.17
N LYS A 149 1.12 -11.78 0.41
CA LYS A 149 1.34 -12.92 -0.51
C LYS A 149 2.44 -12.63 -1.53
N PHE A 150 2.40 -11.45 -2.15
CA PHE A 150 3.42 -11.02 -3.11
C PHE A 150 4.82 -10.94 -2.46
N LEU A 151 4.94 -10.31 -1.29
CA LEU A 151 6.23 -10.19 -0.58
C LEU A 151 6.82 -11.54 -0.17
N ILE A 152 5.98 -12.53 0.17
CA ILE A 152 6.40 -13.91 0.41
C ILE A 152 6.97 -14.53 -0.87
N GLN A 153 6.28 -14.38 -2.01
CA GLN A 153 6.70 -14.94 -3.29
C GLN A 153 8.00 -14.32 -3.82
N GLU A 154 8.27 -13.05 -3.50
CA GLU A 154 9.53 -12.37 -3.83
C GLU A 154 10.64 -12.61 -2.79
N GLU A 155 10.37 -13.43 -1.77
CA GLU A 155 11.28 -13.75 -0.66
C GLU A 155 11.72 -12.51 0.13
N LEU A 156 10.87 -11.49 0.21
CA LEU A 156 11.12 -10.26 0.98
C LEU A 156 10.52 -10.34 2.39
N ASP A 157 9.46 -11.13 2.56
CA ASP A 157 8.75 -11.32 3.84
C ASP A 157 9.67 -11.79 4.97
N GLN A 158 10.68 -12.61 4.66
CA GLN A 158 11.67 -13.10 5.65
C GLN A 158 12.46 -12.00 6.36
N TYR A 159 12.54 -10.80 5.79
CA TYR A 159 13.22 -9.65 6.37
C TYR A 159 12.32 -8.80 7.26
N ILE A 160 11.01 -8.91 7.08
CA ILE A 160 10.01 -8.01 7.63
C ILE A 160 9.57 -8.55 8.99
N ASP A 161 9.82 -7.77 10.06
CA ASP A 161 9.46 -8.16 11.42
C ASP A 161 7.94 -8.09 11.65
N PHE A 162 7.24 -7.16 10.99
CA PHE A 162 5.78 -7.04 11.00
C PHE A 162 5.26 -6.16 9.85
N HIS A 163 3.95 -6.26 9.56
CA HIS A 163 3.28 -5.47 8.53
C HIS A 163 2.13 -4.66 9.13
N ILE A 164 1.92 -3.46 8.61
CA ILE A 164 0.78 -2.60 8.91
C ILE A 164 0.19 -2.14 7.57
N TYR A 165 -1.07 -2.47 7.34
CA TYR A 165 -1.81 -2.06 6.15
C TYR A 165 -3.06 -1.30 6.56
N SER A 166 -3.37 -0.20 5.85
CA SER A 166 -4.46 0.70 6.27
C SER A 166 -5.84 0.05 6.25
N ASP A 167 -6.09 -0.93 5.37
CA ASP A 167 -7.32 -1.72 5.36
C ASP A 167 -7.48 -2.64 6.57
N GLU A 168 -6.38 -3.12 7.15
CA GLU A 168 -6.40 -4.03 8.30
C GLU A 168 -6.74 -3.30 9.62
N ILE A 169 -6.51 -1.98 9.68
CA ILE A 169 -6.77 -1.15 10.88
C ILE A 169 -7.74 0.03 10.64
N ASN A 170 -8.27 0.19 9.42
CA ASN A 170 -9.16 1.28 8.98
C ASN A 170 -8.61 2.71 9.11
N ILE A 171 -7.29 2.87 9.08
CA ILE A 171 -6.60 4.16 9.27
C ILE A 171 -5.45 4.24 8.28
N SER A 172 -5.29 5.38 7.61
CA SER A 172 -4.24 5.60 6.61
C SER A 172 -3.28 6.71 7.03
N LYS A 173 -2.03 6.65 6.56
CA LYS A 173 -1.12 7.80 6.57
C LYS A 173 -1.78 9.02 5.90
N PRO A 174 -1.57 10.25 6.41
CA PRO A 174 -0.64 10.67 7.47
C PRO A 174 -1.20 10.60 8.90
N ASN A 175 -2.31 9.90 9.15
CA ASN A 175 -2.91 9.84 10.49
C ASN A 175 -1.89 9.35 11.53
N PRO A 176 -1.64 10.08 12.64
CA PRO A 176 -0.64 9.69 13.64
C PRO A 176 -0.89 8.30 14.24
N LEU A 177 -2.15 7.82 14.28
CA LEU A 177 -2.48 6.51 14.83
C LEU A 177 -1.84 5.35 14.04
N ILE A 178 -1.62 5.48 12.72
CA ILE A 178 -0.95 4.41 11.95
C ILE A 178 0.54 4.31 12.31
N PHE A 179 1.19 5.44 12.62
CA PHE A 179 2.58 5.44 13.08
C PHE A 179 2.68 4.98 14.55
N GLN A 180 1.65 5.23 15.35
CA GLN A 180 1.53 4.65 16.69
C GLN A 180 1.49 3.13 16.62
N GLU A 181 0.84 2.53 15.62
CA GLU A 181 0.88 1.08 15.43
C GLU A 181 2.29 0.56 15.15
N VAL A 182 3.15 1.31 14.42
CA VAL A 182 4.58 0.95 14.31
C VAL A 182 5.21 0.92 15.68
N LYS A 183 5.03 1.99 16.47
CA LYS A 183 5.61 2.10 17.81
C LYS A 183 5.15 0.95 18.73
N ASN A 184 3.87 0.59 18.67
CA ASN A 184 3.29 -0.49 19.45
C ASN A 184 3.91 -1.86 19.12
N ASN A 185 4.28 -2.08 17.85
CA ASN A 185 4.85 -3.35 17.38
C ASN A 185 6.39 -3.43 17.46
N LEU A 186 7.07 -2.37 17.92
CA LEU A 186 8.52 -2.42 18.12
C LEU A 186 8.91 -3.42 19.20
N LYS A 187 10.00 -4.16 18.98
CA LYS A 187 10.58 -5.05 19.99
C LYS A 187 11.05 -4.28 21.24
N ASP A 188 11.65 -3.10 21.04
CA ASP A 188 12.05 -2.20 22.12
C ASP A 188 11.05 -1.04 22.27
N GLN A 189 10.19 -1.15 23.28
CA GLN A 189 9.19 -0.12 23.59
C GLN A 189 9.82 1.19 24.10
N ASN A 190 11.07 1.17 24.57
CA ASN A 190 11.79 2.36 25.01
C ASN A 190 12.60 3.02 23.88
N LEU A 191 12.59 2.47 22.66
CA LEU A 191 13.32 3.04 21.54
C LEU A 191 12.87 4.50 21.29
N PRO A 192 13.79 5.48 21.31
CA PRO A 192 13.45 6.87 21.03
C PRO A 192 12.84 7.01 19.62
N MET A 193 11.79 7.83 19.49
CA MET A 193 11.05 8.00 18.23
C MET A 193 11.95 8.38 17.05
N HIS A 194 12.94 9.25 17.27
CA HIS A 194 13.89 9.68 16.24
C HIS A 194 14.84 8.57 15.74
N ARG A 195 14.92 7.42 16.44
CA ARG A 195 15.68 6.22 16.00
C ARG A 195 14.86 5.30 15.11
N VAL A 196 13.58 5.62 14.89
CA VAL A 196 12.73 4.99 13.87
C VAL A 196 12.80 5.86 12.61
N LEU A 197 13.22 5.27 11.50
CA LEU A 197 13.26 5.93 10.20
C LEU A 197 12.11 5.41 9.33
N HIS A 198 11.16 6.27 8.99
CA HIS A 198 10.17 5.97 7.96
C HIS A 198 10.69 6.39 6.58
N ILE A 199 10.60 5.49 5.59
CA ILE A 199 11.06 5.70 4.22
C ILE A 199 9.87 5.54 3.29
N GLY A 200 9.60 6.55 2.48
CA GLY A 200 8.49 6.53 1.53
C GLY A 200 8.66 7.53 0.40
N ASP A 201 7.70 7.57 -0.52
CA ASP A 201 7.71 8.43 -1.72
C ASP A 201 6.78 9.65 -1.59
N ASN A 202 5.79 9.61 -0.69
CA ASN A 202 4.79 10.66 -0.56
C ASN A 202 5.25 11.75 0.44
N PRO A 203 5.38 13.02 0.02
CA PRO A 203 5.82 14.11 0.90
C PRO A 203 4.90 14.38 2.10
N VAL A 204 3.60 14.11 1.96
CA VAL A 204 2.59 14.35 2.99
C VAL A 204 2.38 13.09 3.82
N ALA A 205 1.96 12.00 3.18
CA ALA A 205 1.58 10.76 3.86
C ALA A 205 2.79 10.15 4.60
N ASP A 206 3.93 10.01 3.92
CA ASP A 206 5.11 9.35 4.49
C ASP A 206 5.99 10.33 5.24
N TYR A 207 6.47 11.37 4.55
CA TYR A 207 7.50 12.24 5.12
C TYR A 207 6.95 13.15 6.21
N LYS A 208 5.96 13.99 5.90
CA LYS A 208 5.37 14.89 6.89
C LYS A 208 4.66 14.11 8.00
N GLY A 209 3.88 13.08 7.66
CA GLY A 209 3.18 12.23 8.62
C GLY A 209 4.13 11.61 9.67
N ALA A 210 5.23 11.01 9.22
CA ALA A 210 6.22 10.43 10.14
C ALA A 210 6.92 11.50 11.00
N LYS A 211 7.27 12.65 10.41
CA LYS A 211 7.93 13.75 11.14
C LYS A 211 7.02 14.37 12.20
N ASP A 212 5.75 14.60 11.88
CA ASP A 212 4.76 15.15 12.81
C ASP A 212 4.50 14.21 13.99
N PHE A 213 4.55 12.89 13.76
CA PHE A 213 4.44 11.89 14.81
C PHE A 213 5.70 11.78 15.70
N GLY A 214 6.86 12.22 15.19
CA GLY A 214 8.14 12.23 15.91
C GLY A 214 9.17 11.21 15.43
N PHE A 215 8.88 10.46 14.37
CA PHE A 215 9.87 9.62 13.69
C PHE A 215 10.84 10.47 12.86
N SER A 216 12.00 9.90 12.56
CA SER A 216 12.81 10.37 11.44
C SER A 216 12.15 9.94 10.12
N ALA A 217 12.37 10.70 9.05
CA ALA A 217 11.78 10.39 7.76
C ALA A 217 12.78 10.61 6.63
N HIS A 218 12.74 9.73 5.63
CA HIS A 218 13.49 9.82 4.38
C HIS A 218 12.52 9.78 3.21
N LEU A 219 12.49 10.86 2.43
CA LEU A 219 11.67 10.96 1.21
C LEU A 219 12.49 10.51 0.01
N LEU A 220 12.05 9.44 -0.66
CA LEU A 220 12.63 9.02 -1.93
C LEU A 220 12.23 10.01 -3.03
N LYS A 221 13.19 10.36 -3.89
CA LYS A 221 12.96 11.20 -5.07
C LYS A 221 13.14 10.34 -6.31
N HIS A 222 12.11 10.29 -7.14
CA HIS A 222 12.10 9.60 -8.43
C HIS A 222 12.44 10.55 -9.58
#